data_AF-A0A517Q203-F1
#
_entry.id   AF-A0A517Q203-F1
#
_cell.length_a   1.000
_cell.length_b   1.000
_cell.length_c   1.000
_cell.angle_alpha   90.00
_cell.angle_beta   90.00
_cell.angle_gamma   90.00
#
_symmetry.space_group_name_H-M   'P 1'
#
loop_
_entity.id
_entity.type
_entity.pdbx_description
1 polymer ?
#
loop_
_entity_poly.entity_id
_entity_poly.type
_entity_poly.pdbx_seq_one_letter_code
_entity_poly.pdbx_strand_id
1 'polypeptide(L)'
;MSNEPAHPAYTKYTSIFYALCFCTILSIVFDILDLREKNVVGIKGVVLLAFLVLAVACAKALFVLIYFMHLKFEGKWKYVLLSPTIILAMGLTIAMTPDIGIHYYTNEAPQIDYLKQAQQTSAEAAPDQPEKSHVE
;
A
#
# COMPACT_ATOMS: atom_id res chain seq x y z
N MET A 1 -2.98 8.21 -48.62
CA MET A 1 -3.04 8.15 -47.14
C MET A 1 -2.18 9.29 -46.64
N SER A 2 -2.79 10.45 -46.40
CA SER A 2 -2.12 11.72 -46.12
C SER A 2 -1.48 11.69 -44.73
N ASN A 3 -0.15 11.81 -44.69
CA ASN A 3 0.59 12.12 -43.47
C ASN A 3 0.33 13.59 -43.11
N GLU A 4 -0.67 13.83 -42.28
CA GLU A 4 -0.86 15.10 -41.59
C GLU A 4 0.34 15.32 -40.63
N PRO A 5 0.97 16.51 -40.60
CA PRO A 5 2.03 16.78 -39.65
C PRO A 5 1.43 16.79 -38.24
N ALA A 6 1.64 15.71 -37.49
CA ALA A 6 1.19 15.54 -36.12
C ALA A 6 1.52 16.80 -35.30
N HIS A 7 0.49 17.55 -34.93
CA HIS A 7 0.62 18.79 -34.16
C HIS A 7 1.48 18.56 -32.90
N PRO A 8 2.43 19.46 -32.59
CA PRO A 8 3.42 19.28 -31.50
C PRO A 8 2.81 19.16 -30.10
N ALA A 9 1.51 19.46 -29.94
CA ALA A 9 0.77 19.27 -28.71
C ALA A 9 0.45 17.77 -28.43
N TYR A 10 0.11 16.99 -29.45
CA TYR A 10 -0.31 15.58 -29.30
C TYR A 10 0.83 14.70 -28.77
N THR A 11 2.05 14.88 -29.28
CA THR A 11 3.23 14.09 -28.90
C THR A 11 3.62 14.23 -27.43
N LYS A 12 3.30 15.37 -26.79
CA LYS A 12 3.58 15.58 -25.38
C LYS A 12 2.70 14.70 -24.49
N TYR A 13 1.39 14.70 -24.71
CA TYR A 13 0.44 13.92 -23.90
C TYR A 13 0.61 12.41 -24.07
N THR A 14 0.92 11.94 -25.29
CA THR A 14 1.17 10.51 -25.54
C THR A 14 2.40 10.00 -24.78
N SER A 15 3.48 10.79 -24.67
CA SER A 15 4.67 10.42 -23.87
C SER A 15 4.34 10.28 -22.37
N ILE A 16 3.49 11.17 -21.86
CA ILE A 16 3.07 11.17 -20.45
C ILE A 16 2.18 9.98 -20.13
N PHE A 17 1.29 9.61 -21.06
CA PHE A 17 0.48 8.40 -20.96
C PHE A 17 1.35 7.16 -20.80
N TYR A 18 2.38 7.00 -21.64
CA TYR A 18 3.32 5.88 -21.53
C TYR A 18 4.14 5.93 -20.23
N ALA A 19 4.55 7.11 -19.77
CA ALA A 19 5.24 7.26 -18.48
C ALA A 19 4.37 6.82 -17.29
N LEU A 20 3.07 7.17 -17.29
CA LEU A 20 2.12 6.74 -16.26
C LEU A 20 1.84 5.23 -16.33
N CYS A 21 1.76 4.67 -17.53
CA CYS A 21 1.63 3.23 -17.74
C CYS A 21 2.86 2.50 -17.19
N PHE A 22 4.07 2.96 -17.52
CA PHE A 22 5.32 2.41 -17.00
C PHE A 22 5.40 2.48 -15.47
N CYS A 23 5.02 3.60 -14.87
CA CYS A 23 4.97 3.75 -13.41
C CYS A 23 4.01 2.74 -12.75
N THR A 24 2.90 2.42 -13.42
CA THR A 24 1.94 1.42 -12.94
C THR A 24 2.51 0.00 -13.07
N ILE A 25 3.18 -0.31 -14.17
CA ILE A 25 3.89 -1.60 -14.35
C ILE A 25 4.99 -1.74 -13.28
N LEU A 26 5.77 -0.68 -13.04
CA LEU A 26 6.82 -0.67 -12.02
C LEU A 26 6.24 -0.98 -10.63
N SER A 27 5.09 -0.39 -10.29
CA SER A 27 4.39 -0.68 -9.04
C SER A 27 3.99 -2.14 -8.91
N ILE A 28 3.47 -2.75 -9.99
CA ILE A 28 3.10 -4.18 -10.03
C ILE A 28 4.34 -5.06 -9.90
N VAL A 29 5.43 -4.71 -10.59
CA VAL A 29 6.70 -5.45 -10.49
C VAL A 29 7.21 -5.43 -9.04
N PHE A 30 7.13 -4.29 -8.35
CA PHE A 30 7.52 -4.21 -6.94
C PHE A 30 6.61 -5.02 -6.01
N ASP A 31 5.32 -5.09 -6.30
CA ASP A 31 4.36 -5.92 -5.56
C ASP A 31 4.60 -7.43 -5.78
N ILE A 32 4.89 -7.85 -7.02
CA ILE A 32 5.20 -9.24 -7.37
C ILE A 32 6.57 -9.67 -6.82
N LEU A 33 7.55 -8.77 -6.78
CA LEU A 33 8.89 -9.07 -6.26
C LEU A 33 8.93 -9.18 -4.74
N ASP A 34 7.77 -9.35 -4.07
CA ASP A 34 7.52 -9.41 -2.63
C ASP A 34 8.80 -9.64 -1.83
N LEU A 35 9.49 -8.53 -1.54
CA LEU A 35 10.75 -8.48 -0.78
C LEU A 35 10.53 -8.85 0.70
N ARG A 36 9.39 -9.47 1.01
CA ARG A 36 8.86 -9.85 2.32
C ARG A 36 9.85 -10.61 3.19
N GLU A 37 10.72 -11.39 2.56
CA GLU A 37 11.55 -12.38 3.25
C GLU A 37 13.01 -11.94 3.44
N LYS A 38 13.45 -10.87 2.75
CA LYS A 38 14.82 -10.36 2.89
C LYS A 38 14.84 -9.21 3.90
N ASN A 39 15.24 -9.52 5.13
CA ASN A 39 15.67 -8.55 6.14
C ASN A 39 16.95 -7.84 5.66
N VAL A 40 16.80 -6.91 4.73
CA VAL A 40 17.90 -6.07 4.24
C VAL A 40 17.86 -4.78 5.07
N VAL A 41 18.88 -4.59 5.92
CA VAL A 41 19.12 -3.34 6.68
C VAL A 41 18.15 -3.12 7.85
N GLY A 42 17.91 -4.12 8.71
CA GLY A 42 17.30 -3.91 10.04
C GLY A 42 15.86 -3.37 10.09
N ILE A 43 15.21 -3.21 8.93
CA ILE A 43 13.83 -2.73 8.76
C ILE A 43 13.00 -3.90 8.23
N LYS A 44 11.78 -4.09 8.77
CA LYS A 44 10.83 -5.12 8.28
C LYS A 44 10.64 -4.93 6.77
N GLY A 45 10.85 -6.00 5.97
CA GLY A 45 10.72 -5.94 4.51
C GLY A 45 9.38 -5.36 4.03
N VAL A 46 8.32 -5.57 4.82
CA VAL A 46 6.98 -4.98 4.61
C VAL A 46 6.99 -3.45 4.61
N VAL A 47 7.77 -2.80 5.48
CA VAL A 47 7.85 -1.33 5.56
C VAL A 47 8.60 -0.76 4.36
N LEU A 48 9.67 -1.45 3.92
CA LEU A 48 10.43 -1.04 2.75
C LEU A 48 9.57 -1.16 1.48
N LEU A 49 8.83 -2.26 1.34
CA LEU A 49 7.87 -2.45 0.24
C LEU A 49 6.81 -1.34 0.24
N ALA A 50 6.19 -1.08 1.38
CA ALA A 50 5.19 -0.03 1.52
C ALA A 50 5.74 1.35 1.14
N PHE A 51 6.96 1.69 1.59
CA PHE A 51 7.61 2.95 1.24
C PHE A 51 7.90 3.06 -0.26
N LEU A 52 8.35 1.97 -0.88
CA LEU A 52 8.72 1.94 -2.29
C LEU A 52 7.49 2.05 -3.20
N VAL A 53 6.41 1.32 -2.88
CA VAL A 53 5.11 1.45 -3.57
C VAL A 53 4.52 2.85 -3.37
N LEU A 54 4.60 3.40 -2.15
CA LEU A 54 4.15 4.76 -1.85
C LEU A 54 4.95 5.80 -2.64
N ALA A 55 6.26 5.65 -2.77
CA ALA A 55 7.10 6.55 -3.55
C ALA A 55 6.71 6.55 -5.04
N VAL A 56 6.44 5.37 -5.62
CA VAL A 56 5.96 5.23 -6.99
C VAL A 56 4.58 5.88 -7.16
N ALA A 57 3.67 5.67 -6.21
CA ALA A 57 2.34 6.30 -6.21
C ALA A 57 2.43 7.83 -6.14
N CYS A 58 3.28 8.38 -5.27
CA CYS A 58 3.55 9.81 -5.18
C CYS A 58 4.12 10.37 -6.49
N ALA A 59 5.08 9.69 -7.11
CA ALA A 59 5.67 10.10 -8.39
C ALA A 59 4.61 10.13 -9.51
N LYS A 60 3.73 9.12 -9.58
CA LYS A 60 2.59 9.07 -10.51
C LYS A 60 1.67 10.27 -10.33
N ALA A 61 1.27 10.55 -9.09
CA ALA A 61 0.37 11.67 -8.77
C ALA A 61 0.99 13.03 -9.12
N LEU A 62 2.29 13.19 -8.86
CA LEU A 62 3.04 14.40 -9.19
C LEU A 62 3.15 14.61 -10.71
N PHE A 63 3.32 13.53 -11.48
CA PHE A 63 3.29 13.60 -12.95
C PHE A 63 1.92 14.07 -13.47
N VAL A 64 0.82 13.61 -12.87
CA VAL A 64 -0.53 14.08 -13.22
C VAL A 64 -0.70 15.55 -12.87
N LEU A 65 -0.29 15.98 -11.68
CA LEU A 65 -0.36 17.37 -11.24
C LEU A 65 0.41 18.32 -12.18
N ILE A 66 1.66 17.99 -12.51
CA ILE A 66 2.52 18.87 -13.32
C ILE A 66 2.02 19.01 -14.76
N TYR A 67 1.57 17.90 -15.35
CA TYR A 67 1.28 17.84 -16.78
C TYR A 67 -0.21 17.96 -17.14
N PHE A 68 -1.11 17.29 -16.42
CA PHE A 68 -2.55 17.39 -16.68
C PHE A 68 -3.19 18.61 -16.03
N MET A 69 -2.66 19.07 -14.89
CA MET A 69 -3.17 20.27 -14.22
C MET A 69 -2.50 21.57 -14.70
N HIS A 70 -1.73 21.52 -15.80
CA HIS A 70 -1.09 22.65 -16.47
C HIS A 70 -0.14 23.51 -15.62
N LEU A 71 0.29 23.05 -14.44
CA LEU A 71 1.25 23.75 -13.57
C LEU A 71 2.58 24.07 -14.28
N LYS A 72 2.98 23.26 -15.27
CA LYS A 72 4.18 23.50 -16.07
C LYS A 72 4.01 24.59 -17.15
N PHE A 73 2.78 24.83 -17.62
CA PHE A 73 2.50 25.68 -18.79
C PHE A 73 1.86 27.01 -18.43
N GLU A 74 1.52 27.24 -17.16
CA GLU A 74 0.93 28.48 -16.68
C GLU A 74 1.73 29.09 -15.51
N GLY A 75 1.57 30.40 -15.29
CA GLY A 75 2.41 31.17 -14.38
C GLY A 75 2.43 30.68 -12.92
N LYS A 76 3.52 31.01 -12.21
CA LYS A 76 3.84 30.56 -10.83
C LYS A 76 2.71 30.78 -9.80
N TRP A 77 1.76 31.67 -10.09
CA TRP A 77 0.57 31.93 -9.29
C TRP A 77 -0.30 30.70 -9.02
N LYS A 78 -0.34 29.71 -9.93
CA LYS A 78 -1.14 28.50 -9.73
C LYS A 78 -0.58 27.58 -8.65
N TYR A 79 0.74 27.60 -8.42
CA TYR A 79 1.35 26.86 -7.30
C TYR A 79 0.95 27.44 -5.94
N VAL A 80 0.68 28.75 -5.87
CA VAL A 80 0.19 29.41 -4.65
C VAL A 80 -1.24 29.00 -4.34
N LEU A 81 -2.08 28.82 -5.36
CA LEU A 81 -3.45 28.29 -5.20
C LEU A 81 -3.48 26.78 -4.93
N LEU A 82 -2.48 26.03 -5.40
CA LEU A 82 -2.35 24.60 -5.16
C LEU A 82 -1.81 24.28 -3.77
N SER A 83 -0.96 25.14 -3.20
CA SER A 83 -0.30 24.88 -1.91
C SER A 83 -1.26 24.51 -0.78
N PRO A 84 -2.46 25.12 -0.61
CA PRO A 84 -3.39 24.75 0.44
C PRO A 84 -3.99 23.37 0.21
N THR A 85 -4.28 23.02 -1.06
CA THR A 85 -4.85 21.71 -1.40
C THR A 85 -3.86 20.57 -1.15
N ILE A 86 -2.57 20.78 -1.42
CA ILE A 86 -1.53 19.79 -1.11
C ILE A 86 -1.34 19.63 0.40
N ILE A 87 -1.36 20.74 1.15
CA ILE A 87 -1.24 20.73 2.61
C ILE A 87 -2.44 19.98 3.22
N LEU A 88 -3.66 20.26 2.76
CA LEU A 88 -4.85 19.54 3.23
C LEU A 88 -4.85 18.07 2.82
N ALA A 89 -4.41 17.73 1.60
CA ALA A 89 -4.33 16.35 1.15
C ALA A 89 -3.34 15.53 2.02
N MET A 90 -2.15 16.07 2.29
CA MET A 90 -1.20 15.42 3.19
C MET A 90 -1.75 15.35 4.63
N GLY A 91 -2.29 16.45 5.15
CA GLY A 91 -2.89 16.50 6.49
C GLY A 91 -4.01 15.47 6.67
N LEU A 92 -4.86 15.29 5.66
CA LEU A 92 -5.95 14.32 5.66
C LEU A 92 -5.42 12.87 5.71
N THR A 93 -4.41 12.53 4.90
CA THR A 93 -3.83 11.17 4.92
C THR A 93 -3.23 10.81 6.28
N ILE A 94 -2.60 11.79 6.95
CA ILE A 94 -2.06 11.61 8.30
C ILE A 94 -3.20 11.51 9.32
N ALA A 95 -4.23 12.35 9.22
CA ALA A 95 -5.39 12.33 10.12
C ALA A 95 -6.21 11.03 10.02
N MET A 96 -6.22 10.38 8.85
CA MET A 96 -6.85 9.06 8.64
C MET A 96 -6.02 7.88 9.13
N THR A 97 -4.72 8.07 9.39
CA THR A 97 -3.86 6.99 9.90
C THR A 97 -4.32 6.42 11.25
N PRO A 98 -4.67 7.22 12.28
CA PRO A 98 -5.19 6.68 13.53
C PRO A 98 -6.61 6.10 13.41
N ASP A 99 -7.43 6.60 12.48
CA ASP A 99 -8.82 6.16 12.31
C ASP A 99 -8.92 4.74 11.70
N ILE A 100 -8.05 4.44 10.72
CA ILE A 100 -8.10 3.18 9.96
C ILE A 100 -6.94 2.23 10.34
N GLY A 101 -5.77 2.76 10.71
CA GLY A 101 -4.53 1.98 10.83
C GLY A 101 -4.19 1.50 12.25
N ILE A 102 -4.68 2.17 13.29
CA ILE A 102 -4.51 1.75 14.68
C ILE A 102 -5.83 1.14 15.13
N HIS A 103 -5.95 -0.19 15.08
CA HIS A 103 -7.08 -0.88 15.68
C HIS A 103 -7.14 -0.55 17.19
N TYR A 104 -8.02 0.39 17.55
CA TYR A 104 -8.29 0.76 18.95
C TYR A 104 -9.03 -0.33 19.72
N TYR A 105 -9.58 -1.32 19.01
CA TYR A 105 -10.17 -2.50 19.59
C TYR A 105 -9.27 -3.69 19.29
N THR A 106 -8.80 -4.34 20.34
CA THR A 106 -8.48 -5.75 20.26
C THR A 106 -9.71 -6.45 19.66
N ASN A 107 -9.53 -7.18 18.57
CA ASN A 107 -10.60 -8.00 18.02
C ASN A 107 -10.72 -9.23 18.93
N GLU A 108 -11.18 -9.01 20.18
CA GLU A 108 -11.60 -10.08 21.07
C GLU A 108 -12.92 -10.59 20.49
N ALA A 109 -12.88 -11.36 19.42
CA ALA A 109 -14.02 -12.15 19.05
C ALA A 109 -14.24 -13.08 20.25
N PRO A 110 -15.29 -12.90 21.09
CA PRO A 110 -15.44 -13.69 22.32
C PRO A 110 -15.48 -15.19 22.01
N GLN A 111 -15.84 -15.48 20.75
CA GLN A 111 -15.75 -16.72 20.00
C GLN A 111 -14.50 -17.56 20.19
N ILE A 112 -13.34 -16.93 20.06
CA ILE A 112 -12.08 -17.66 20.15
C ILE A 112 -11.75 -18.02 21.60
N ASP A 113 -12.14 -17.19 22.57
CA ASP A 113 -11.90 -17.46 23.99
C ASP A 113 -12.76 -18.61 24.51
N TYR A 114 -14.06 -18.66 24.18
CA TYR A 114 -14.89 -19.77 24.63
C TYR A 114 -14.56 -21.10 23.95
N LEU A 115 -14.12 -21.09 22.69
CA LEU A 115 -13.66 -22.30 22.01
C LEU A 115 -12.36 -22.81 22.64
N LYS A 116 -11.42 -21.91 22.94
CA LYS A 116 -10.15 -22.25 23.59
C LYS A 116 -10.37 -22.79 25.01
N GLN A 117 -11.27 -22.18 25.77
CA GLN A 117 -11.66 -22.64 27.10
C GLN A 117 -12.39 -23.99 27.04
N ALA A 118 -13.28 -24.21 26.08
CA ALA A 118 -13.92 -25.52 25.87
C ALA A 118 -12.90 -26.61 25.49
N GLN A 119 -11.91 -26.28 24.67
CA GLN A 119 -10.81 -27.18 24.32
C GLN A 119 -9.93 -27.51 25.53
N GLN A 120 -9.63 -26.52 26.38
CA GLN A 120 -8.83 -26.71 27.60
C GLN A 120 -9.59 -27.56 28.64
N THR A 121 -10.88 -27.29 28.87
CA THR A 121 -11.72 -28.13 29.75
C THR A 121 -11.85 -29.56 29.22
N SER A 122 -11.92 -29.75 27.90
CA SER A 122 -11.98 -31.09 27.28
C SER A 122 -10.64 -31.83 27.34
N ALA A 123 -9.51 -31.11 27.35
CA ALA A 123 -8.18 -31.67 27.52
C ALA A 123 -7.89 -32.03 28.99
N GLU A 124 -8.39 -31.24 29.94
CA GLU A 124 -8.28 -31.51 31.40
C GLU A 124 -9.22 -32.65 31.84
N ALA A 125 -10.38 -32.81 31.19
CA ALA A 125 -11.34 -33.87 31.47
C ALA A 125 -11.05 -35.20 30.74
N ALA A 126 -9.98 -35.26 29.93
CA ALA A 126 -9.52 -36.52 29.34
C ALA A 126 -8.91 -37.40 30.45
N PRO A 127 -9.47 -38.59 30.74
CA PRO A 127 -8.94 -39.46 31.76
C PRO A 127 -7.54 -39.92 31.37
N ASP A 128 -6.66 -39.97 32.36
CA ASP A 128 -5.37 -40.64 32.36
C ASP A 128 -5.44 -41.91 31.51
N GLN A 129 -4.71 -41.95 30.38
CA GLN A 129 -4.59 -43.19 29.61
C GLN A 129 -3.88 -44.21 30.50
N PRO A 130 -4.50 -45.34 30.86
CA PRO A 130 -3.76 -46.40 31.52
C PRO A 130 -2.79 -46.98 30.49
N GLU A 131 -1.51 -46.91 30.84
CA GLU A 131 -0.57 -48.01 30.72
C GLU A 131 -0.59 -48.79 29.39
N LYS A 132 0.34 -48.46 28.49
CA LYS A 132 0.98 -49.47 27.65
C LYS A 132 2.42 -49.65 28.11
N SER A 133 2.57 -50.31 29.25
CA SER A 133 3.82 -50.95 29.68
C SER A 133 3.62 -52.46 29.60
N HIS A 134 4.52 -53.14 28.90
CA HIS A 134 4.86 -54.56 29.02
C HIS A 134 3.73 -55.62 29.02
N VAL A 135 3.68 -56.40 27.93
CA VAL A 135 3.73 -57.88 28.05
C VAL A 135 4.61 -58.40 26.92
N GLU A 136 5.64 -59.14 27.34
CA GLU A 136 6.49 -60.17 26.68
C GLU A 136 6.44 -60.38 25.16
#